data_AF-A0A973A095-F1
#
_entry.id   AF-A0A973A095-F1
#
_cell.length_a   1.000
_cell.length_b   1.000
_cell.length_c   1.000
_cell.angle_alpha   90.00
_cell.angle_beta   90.00
_cell.angle_gamma   90.00
#
_symmetry.space_group_name_H-M   'P 1'
#
loop_
_entity.id
_entity.type
_entity.pdbx_description
1 polymer ?
#
loop_
_entity_poly.entity_id
_entity_poly.type
_entity_poly.pdbx_seq_one_letter_code
_entity_poly.pdbx_strand_id
1 'polypeptide(L)'
;MEKRDIPQSGLLVVGLAATSFLAGCDKSADQWSSAPGTQGMINLEAVKQAFIKDPQVAQFETRVNEIFEGDNLIICSSKPISGGFLLSGTEDLDADREVSKKDEVLFTLTVAKGRALLQGNSINGYYKESWPYSPPKKEEYSRAPSTYRHYPHFHYWYWGRGWGGYYTPRSRYGSIFSHRNDYRGGSGYSSQIAQNRNFENRMYSKYGTGFRSAVGGVGSPVRRDYINTKKNAPGFKDSLKSNQKSSAWSQRAKSSKNSSFRSVKSSRGSTYSKSSRSGSSGFRGHRGSSGFGV
;
A
#
# COMPACT_ATOMS: atom_id res chain seq x y z
N MET A 1 40.46 27.28 33.34
CA MET A 1 40.56 26.37 32.18
C MET A 1 39.18 25.78 31.94
N GLU A 2 38.48 26.37 30.98
CA GLU A 2 37.15 25.99 30.50
C GLU A 2 37.28 24.78 29.58
N LYS A 3 36.66 23.64 29.92
CA LYS A 3 36.46 22.53 28.98
C LYS A 3 35.02 22.62 28.48
N ARG A 4 34.89 22.92 27.19
CA ARG A 4 33.63 22.88 26.45
C ARG A 4 33.36 21.44 26.06
N ASP A 5 32.28 20.86 26.58
CA ASP A 5 31.76 19.60 26.08
C ASP A 5 30.87 19.86 24.86
N ILE A 6 31.28 19.26 23.75
CA ILE A 6 30.58 19.25 22.47
C ILE A 6 29.44 18.23 22.60
N PRO A 7 28.16 18.59 22.36
CA PRO A 7 27.11 17.59 22.30
C PRO A 7 27.28 16.75 21.02
N GLN A 8 27.65 15.48 21.22
CA GLN A 8 27.62 14.48 20.16
C GLN A 8 26.17 14.35 19.66
N SER A 9 25.93 14.88 18.47
CA SER A 9 24.70 14.66 17.72
C SER A 9 24.65 13.19 17.30
N GLY A 10 24.00 12.37 18.10
CA GLY A 10 23.68 10.98 17.77
C GLY A 10 22.68 10.93 16.62
N LEU A 11 23.20 10.71 15.41
CA LEU A 11 22.43 10.40 14.21
C LEU A 11 21.77 9.03 14.37
N LEU A 12 20.58 8.98 14.96
CA LEU A 12 19.80 7.75 15.11
C LEU A 12 19.08 7.46 13.78
N VAL A 13 19.81 6.82 12.86
CA VAL A 13 19.24 6.22 11.64
C VAL A 13 18.42 4.99 12.05
N VAL A 14 17.18 5.21 12.49
CA VAL A 14 16.17 4.15 12.45
C VAL A 14 15.68 4.07 11.01
N GLY A 15 16.50 3.44 10.17
CA GLY A 15 15.95 2.70 9.05
C GLY A 15 15.19 1.53 9.67
N LEU A 16 13.93 1.34 9.29
CA LEU A 16 13.25 0.06 9.48
C LEU A 16 13.91 -0.98 8.56
N ALA A 17 15.16 -1.32 8.87
CA ALA A 17 15.78 -2.56 8.50
C ALA A 17 15.69 -3.43 9.76
N ALA A 18 14.76 -4.38 9.77
CA ALA A 18 14.73 -5.41 10.79
C ALA A 18 16.04 -6.21 10.72
N THR A 19 17.04 -5.81 11.48
CA THR A 19 18.29 -6.58 11.66
C THR A 19 18.24 -7.26 13.02
N SER A 20 17.53 -8.38 13.09
CA SER A 20 17.68 -9.34 14.18
C SER A 20 18.67 -10.41 13.75
N PHE A 21 19.87 -10.37 14.32
CA PHE A 21 20.87 -11.44 14.22
C PHE A 21 20.54 -12.51 15.28
N LEU A 22 19.67 -13.45 14.92
CA LEU A 22 19.58 -14.75 15.60
C LEU A 22 19.57 -15.86 14.54
N ALA A 23 20.11 -17.01 14.91
CA ALA A 23 20.56 -18.08 14.03
C ALA A 23 19.52 -18.56 13.00
N GLY A 24 19.96 -18.66 11.75
CA GLY A 24 19.52 -19.61 10.69
C GLY A 24 18.05 -19.77 10.28
N CYS A 25 17.09 -19.92 11.19
CA CYS A 25 15.77 -20.51 10.92
C CYS A 25 14.56 -19.63 11.29
N ASP A 26 14.74 -18.61 12.13
CA ASP A 26 13.62 -17.73 12.59
C ASP A 26 13.45 -16.45 11.75
N LYS A 27 14.43 -16.14 10.89
CA LYS A 27 14.46 -14.89 10.12
C LYS A 27 13.26 -14.71 9.19
N SER A 28 12.71 -15.78 8.60
CA SER A 28 11.56 -15.67 7.68
C SER A 28 10.26 -15.41 8.42
N ALA A 29 10.05 -16.03 9.58
CA ALA A 29 8.86 -15.82 10.40
C ALA A 29 8.86 -14.40 11.01
N ASP A 30 10.04 -13.93 11.43
CA ASP A 30 10.20 -12.56 11.91
C ASP A 30 10.04 -11.53 10.80
N GLN A 31 10.67 -11.75 9.63
CA GLN A 31 10.49 -10.90 8.45
C GLN A 31 9.04 -10.83 7.99
N TRP A 32 8.34 -11.96 7.95
CA TRP A 32 6.90 -11.99 7.67
C TRP A 32 6.15 -11.16 8.70
N SER A 33 6.36 -11.42 9.99
CA SER A 33 5.61 -10.70 11.02
C SER A 33 5.88 -9.21 11.05
N SER A 34 7.07 -8.75 10.68
CA SER A 34 7.42 -7.34 10.62
C SER A 34 7.08 -6.68 9.27
N ALA A 35 6.56 -7.43 8.30
CA ALA A 35 6.22 -6.88 7.00
C ALA A 35 5.06 -5.87 7.10
N PRO A 36 5.10 -4.75 6.36
CA PRO A 36 4.04 -3.74 6.40
C PRO A 36 2.63 -4.32 6.21
N GLY A 37 2.45 -5.17 5.19
CA GLY A 37 1.16 -5.82 4.93
C GLY A 37 0.69 -6.71 6.09
N THR A 38 1.58 -7.52 6.67
CA THR A 38 1.27 -8.39 7.81
C THR A 38 0.89 -7.58 9.06
N GLN A 39 1.49 -6.42 9.25
CA GLN A 39 1.15 -5.48 10.32
C GLN A 39 -0.13 -4.67 10.06
N GLY A 40 -0.79 -4.84 8.90
CA GLY A 40 -2.02 -4.14 8.56
C GLY A 40 -1.82 -2.76 7.93
N MET A 41 -0.60 -2.44 7.49
CA MET A 41 -0.36 -1.19 6.78
C MET A 41 -1.02 -1.21 5.40
N ILE A 42 -1.65 -0.09 5.05
CA ILE A 42 -2.20 0.13 3.72
C ILE A 42 -1.86 1.54 3.22
N ASN A 43 -1.63 1.65 1.91
CA ASN A 43 -1.36 2.92 1.26
C ASN A 43 -2.65 3.74 1.11
N LEU A 44 -2.91 4.61 2.09
CA LEU A 44 -4.14 5.39 2.15
C LEU A 44 -4.25 6.49 1.09
N GLU A 45 -3.13 6.96 0.55
CA GLU A 45 -3.16 7.84 -0.63
C GLU A 45 -3.69 7.06 -1.85
N ALA A 46 -3.25 5.82 -2.06
CA ALA A 46 -3.77 4.98 -3.13
C ALA A 46 -5.23 4.59 -2.93
N VAL A 47 -5.67 4.35 -1.67
CA VAL A 47 -7.10 4.13 -1.34
C VAL A 47 -7.94 5.35 -1.69
N LYS A 48 -7.48 6.57 -1.33
CA LYS A 48 -8.15 7.81 -1.74
C LYS A 48 -8.25 7.92 -3.26
N GLN A 49 -7.16 7.63 -3.98
CA GLN A 49 -7.16 7.70 -5.45
C GLN A 49 -8.10 6.67 -6.07
N ALA A 50 -8.16 5.45 -5.53
CA ALA A 50 -9.13 4.44 -5.95
C ALA A 50 -10.56 4.97 -5.76
N PHE A 51 -10.88 5.53 -4.59
CA PHE A 51 -12.20 6.09 -4.35
C PHE A 51 -12.58 7.24 -5.30
N ILE A 52 -11.62 8.09 -5.66
CA ILE A 52 -11.86 9.19 -6.61
C ILE A 52 -12.11 8.66 -8.02
N LYS A 53 -11.40 7.60 -8.43
CA LYS A 53 -11.45 7.05 -9.79
C LYS A 53 -12.56 6.03 -10.01
N ASP A 54 -12.85 5.24 -8.99
CA ASP A 54 -13.73 4.07 -9.06
C ASP A 54 -15.09 4.40 -8.45
N PRO A 55 -16.08 4.72 -9.28
CA PRO A 55 -17.38 5.16 -8.80
C PRO A 55 -18.25 4.03 -8.25
N GLN A 56 -17.88 2.79 -8.57
CA GLN A 56 -18.56 1.57 -8.17
C GLN A 56 -17.83 0.93 -7.01
N VAL A 57 -18.59 0.57 -5.97
CA VAL A 57 -17.99 0.02 -4.74
C VAL A 57 -17.25 -1.29 -5.00
N ALA A 58 -17.77 -2.12 -5.91
CA ALA A 58 -17.15 -3.39 -6.27
C ALA A 58 -15.76 -3.24 -6.93
N GLN A 59 -15.59 -2.21 -7.76
CA GLN A 59 -14.31 -1.91 -8.41
C GLN A 59 -13.33 -1.27 -7.42
N PHE A 60 -13.83 -0.32 -6.62
CA PHE A 60 -13.08 0.26 -5.51
C PHE A 60 -12.54 -0.82 -4.56
N GLU A 61 -13.37 -1.77 -4.16
CA GLU A 61 -12.97 -2.87 -3.29
C GLU A 61 -11.91 -3.78 -3.92
N THR A 62 -12.07 -4.10 -5.21
CA THR A 62 -11.07 -4.88 -5.96
C THR A 62 -9.74 -4.15 -5.93
N ARG A 63 -9.76 -2.84 -6.21
CA ARG A 63 -8.57 -1.99 -6.20
C ARG A 63 -7.94 -1.86 -4.81
N VAL A 64 -8.74 -1.77 -3.75
CA VAL A 64 -8.26 -1.78 -2.36
C VAL A 64 -7.50 -3.07 -2.04
N ASN A 65 -8.01 -4.22 -2.51
CA ASN A 65 -7.36 -5.52 -2.32
C ASN A 65 -6.09 -5.72 -3.16
N GLU A 66 -5.95 -5.01 -4.28
CA GLU A 66 -4.68 -4.93 -5.02
C GLU A 66 -3.64 -4.06 -4.30
N ILE A 67 -4.08 -2.94 -3.71
CA ILE A 67 -3.23 -2.02 -2.94
C ILE A 67 -2.72 -2.70 -1.68
N PHE A 68 -3.58 -3.46 -1.01
CA PHE A 68 -3.27 -4.09 0.26
C PHE A 68 -2.29 -5.26 0.10
N GLU A 69 -1.30 -5.29 0.98
CA GLU A 69 -0.20 -6.27 0.93
C GLU A 69 -0.32 -7.39 1.96
N GLY A 70 -1.31 -7.34 2.85
CA GLY A 70 -1.52 -8.39 3.84
C GLY A 70 -1.96 -9.72 3.21
N ASP A 71 -2.00 -10.74 4.05
CA ASP A 71 -2.29 -12.10 3.62
C ASP A 71 -3.79 -12.29 3.36
N ASN A 72 -4.65 -11.63 4.14
CA ASN A 72 -6.10 -11.78 4.03
C ASN A 72 -6.75 -10.66 3.22
N LEU A 73 -8.02 -10.83 2.86
CA LEU A 73 -8.76 -9.84 2.09
C LEU A 73 -9.27 -8.71 2.98
N ILE A 74 -9.39 -7.53 2.38
CA ILE A 74 -10.17 -6.42 2.93
C ILE A 74 -11.61 -6.58 2.48
N ILE A 75 -12.50 -6.69 3.45
CA ILE A 75 -13.94 -6.63 3.29
C ILE A 75 -14.37 -5.16 3.41
N CYS A 76 -15.07 -4.67 2.39
CA CYS A 76 -15.72 -3.36 2.46
C CYS A 76 -17.14 -3.49 3.03
N SER A 77 -17.46 -2.63 3.99
CA SER A 77 -18.82 -2.43 4.49
C SER A 77 -19.16 -0.95 4.46
N SER A 78 -20.37 -0.59 4.05
CA SER A 78 -20.87 0.78 4.01
C SER A 78 -22.22 0.86 4.71
N LYS A 79 -22.46 1.93 5.46
CA LYS A 79 -23.76 2.23 6.03
C LYS A 79 -24.16 3.67 5.73
N PRO A 80 -25.45 3.94 5.45
CA PRO A 80 -25.92 5.30 5.29
C PRO A 80 -25.75 6.08 6.59
N ILE A 81 -25.43 7.37 6.45
CA ILE A 81 -25.43 8.35 7.54
C ILE A 81 -26.18 9.60 7.07
N SER A 82 -26.46 10.54 7.99
CA SER A 82 -27.10 11.79 7.61
C SER A 82 -26.26 12.55 6.57
N GLY A 83 -26.80 12.69 5.36
CA GLY A 83 -26.16 13.41 4.25
C GLY A 83 -25.01 12.66 3.57
N GLY A 84 -24.94 11.32 3.68
CA GLY A 84 -24.01 10.49 2.91
C GLY A 84 -23.83 9.06 3.47
N PHE A 85 -22.59 8.59 3.56
CA PHE A 85 -22.29 7.23 4.02
C PHE A 85 -20.98 7.15 4.82
N LEU A 86 -20.87 6.11 5.64
CA LEU A 86 -19.62 5.65 6.24
C LEU A 86 -19.25 4.31 5.61
N LEU A 87 -18.10 4.25 4.95
CA LEU A 87 -17.47 3.01 4.50
C LEU A 87 -16.30 2.65 5.42
N SER A 88 -16.19 1.37 5.75
CA SER A 88 -15.05 0.77 6.46
C SER A 88 -14.39 -0.27 5.58
N GLY A 89 -13.05 -0.26 5.55
CA GLY A 89 -12.25 -1.37 5.03
C GLY A 89 -11.68 -2.18 6.19
N THR A 90 -12.14 -3.42 6.33
CA THR A 90 -11.78 -4.32 7.42
C THR A 90 -11.00 -5.51 6.87
N GLU A 91 -9.81 -5.80 7.39
CA GLU A 91 -9.12 -7.05 7.05
C GLU A 91 -9.76 -8.21 7.81
N ASP A 92 -10.18 -9.22 7.05
CA ASP A 92 -10.74 -10.50 7.53
C ASP A 92 -9.60 -11.39 8.05
N LEU A 93 -9.26 -11.26 9.34
CA LEU A 93 -8.06 -11.87 9.91
C LEU A 93 -8.23 -13.37 10.15
N ASP A 94 -9.44 -13.85 10.43
CA ASP A 94 -9.71 -15.27 10.61
C ASP A 94 -10.19 -15.99 9.33
N ALA A 95 -10.35 -15.24 8.23
CA ALA A 95 -10.69 -15.73 6.89
C ALA A 95 -12.08 -16.41 6.83
N ASP A 96 -12.99 -16.04 7.73
CA ASP A 96 -14.35 -16.57 7.77
C ASP A 96 -15.29 -15.93 6.73
N ARG A 97 -14.77 -14.89 6.03
CA ARG A 97 -15.44 -14.12 4.96
C ARG A 97 -16.54 -13.20 5.49
N GLU A 98 -16.52 -12.94 6.79
CA GLU A 98 -17.45 -12.09 7.51
C GLU A 98 -16.68 -10.97 8.24
N VAL A 99 -17.39 -9.95 8.73
CA VAL A 99 -16.78 -8.90 9.57
C VAL A 99 -17.22 -9.15 10.99
N SER A 100 -16.24 -9.42 11.84
CA SER A 100 -16.41 -9.81 13.22
C SER A 100 -15.53 -8.97 14.16
N LYS A 101 -15.56 -9.30 15.45
CA LYS A 101 -14.68 -8.68 16.45
C LYS A 101 -13.23 -9.16 16.38
N LYS A 102 -12.96 -10.22 15.62
CA LYS A 102 -11.61 -10.76 15.40
C LYS A 102 -10.89 -10.07 14.26
N ASP A 103 -11.60 -9.22 13.52
CA ASP A 103 -11.10 -8.53 12.36
C ASP A 103 -10.64 -7.12 12.69
N GLU A 104 -9.82 -6.56 11.81
CA GLU A 104 -9.23 -5.25 12.03
C GLU A 104 -9.68 -4.23 10.98
N VAL A 105 -10.33 -3.16 11.45
CA VAL A 105 -10.59 -1.99 10.61
C VAL A 105 -9.28 -1.29 10.30
N LEU A 106 -8.92 -1.19 9.02
CA LEU A 106 -7.69 -0.53 8.57
C LEU A 106 -7.92 0.94 8.23
N PHE A 107 -9.11 1.27 7.74
CA PHE A 107 -9.50 2.64 7.40
C PHE A 107 -11.01 2.83 7.41
N THR A 108 -11.41 4.10 7.57
CA THR A 108 -12.79 4.56 7.43
C THR A 108 -12.83 5.72 6.43
N LEU A 109 -13.83 5.69 5.56
CA LEU A 109 -14.13 6.73 4.59
C LEU A 109 -15.54 7.27 4.89
N THR A 110 -15.60 8.48 5.42
CA THR A 110 -16.86 9.17 5.69
C THR A 110 -17.13 10.17 4.58
N VAL A 111 -18.29 10.07 3.96
CA VAL A 111 -18.81 11.09 3.06
C VAL A 111 -20.02 11.73 3.69
N ALA A 112 -19.96 13.04 3.90
CA ALA A 112 -21.08 13.83 4.40
C ALA A 112 -20.95 15.29 3.96
N LYS A 113 -22.08 15.93 3.65
CA LYS A 113 -22.17 17.38 3.43
C LYS A 113 -21.12 17.91 2.41
N GLY A 114 -21.00 17.25 1.25
CA GLY A 114 -20.07 17.67 0.19
C GLY A 114 -18.59 17.40 0.45
N ARG A 115 -18.26 16.60 1.47
CA ARG A 115 -16.88 16.27 1.83
C ARG A 115 -16.70 14.78 2.00
N ALA A 116 -15.53 14.31 1.61
CA ALA A 116 -15.00 13.01 1.98
C ALA A 116 -13.91 13.19 3.05
N LEU A 117 -13.83 12.24 3.98
CA LEU A 117 -12.81 12.14 5.03
C LEU A 117 -12.32 10.69 5.06
N LEU A 118 -11.06 10.47 4.69
CA LEU A 118 -10.37 9.21 4.88
C LEU A 118 -9.53 9.28 6.16
N GLN A 119 -9.78 8.35 7.06
CA GLN A 119 -9.04 8.20 8.30
C GLN A 119 -8.48 6.78 8.39
N GLY A 120 -7.19 6.67 8.67
CA GLY A 120 -6.59 5.38 8.98
C GLY A 120 -6.97 4.93 10.39
N ASN A 121 -7.00 3.61 10.58
CA ASN A 121 -7.25 2.97 11.87
C ASN A 121 -6.12 2.00 12.21
N SER A 122 -6.04 1.61 13.48
CA SER A 122 -4.94 0.80 14.02
C SER A 122 -3.57 1.42 13.67
N ILE A 123 -2.64 0.64 13.10
CA ILE A 123 -1.32 1.08 12.65
C ILE A 123 -1.36 2.25 11.66
N ASN A 124 -2.49 2.45 10.96
CA ASN A 124 -2.67 3.53 10.00
C ASN A 124 -3.21 4.82 10.65
N GLY A 125 -3.41 4.85 11.97
CA GLY A 125 -4.04 5.95 12.71
C GLY A 125 -3.34 7.31 12.60
N TYR A 126 -2.10 7.34 12.11
CA TYR A 126 -1.37 8.58 11.80
C TYR A 126 -1.97 9.35 10.61
N TYR A 127 -2.75 8.68 9.75
CA TYR A 127 -3.26 9.26 8.52
C TYR A 127 -4.68 9.81 8.69
N LYS A 128 -4.85 11.06 8.27
CA LYS A 128 -6.16 11.70 8.15
C LYS A 128 -6.14 12.71 7.02
N GLU A 129 -7.11 12.60 6.11
CA GLU A 129 -7.23 13.52 4.98
C GLU A 129 -8.69 13.76 4.61
N SER A 130 -9.03 15.00 4.29
CA SER A 130 -10.37 15.36 3.80
C SER A 130 -10.27 16.18 2.52
N TRP A 131 -11.20 15.93 1.59
CA TRP A 131 -11.29 16.64 0.32
C TRP A 131 -12.76 16.92 -0.04
N PRO A 132 -13.03 17.92 -0.88
CA PRO A 132 -14.36 18.10 -1.47
C PRO A 132 -14.78 16.86 -2.23
N TYR A 133 -16.01 16.42 -2.06
CA TYR A 133 -16.56 15.27 -2.77
C TYR A 133 -17.94 15.59 -3.31
N SER A 134 -18.10 15.41 -4.60
CA SER A 134 -19.37 15.51 -5.31
C SER A 134 -19.38 14.39 -6.34
N PRO A 135 -20.11 13.28 -6.11
CA PRO A 135 -20.18 12.22 -7.09
C PRO A 135 -20.92 12.73 -8.34
N PRO A 136 -20.50 12.29 -9.53
CA PRO A 136 -21.25 12.50 -10.78
C PRO A 136 -22.73 12.20 -10.60
N LYS A 137 -23.59 12.98 -11.26
CA LYS A 137 -25.04 12.77 -11.20
C LYS A 137 -25.41 11.46 -11.91
N LYS A 138 -26.60 10.93 -11.63
CA LYS A 138 -27.07 9.63 -12.14
C LYS A 138 -26.97 9.53 -13.68
N GLU A 139 -27.19 10.64 -14.38
CA GLU A 139 -27.16 10.75 -15.84
C GLU A 139 -25.76 10.59 -16.43
N GLU A 140 -24.71 10.81 -15.64
CA GLU A 140 -23.32 10.65 -16.05
C GLU A 140 -22.87 9.19 -16.00
N TYR A 141 -23.49 8.38 -15.11
CA TYR A 141 -23.21 6.94 -14.97
C TYR A 141 -24.06 6.04 -15.87
N SER A 142 -25.19 6.51 -16.39
CA SER A 142 -26.04 5.73 -17.31
C SER A 142 -25.37 5.40 -18.65
N ARG A 143 -24.20 6.00 -18.93
CA ARG A 143 -23.31 5.67 -20.06
C ARG A 143 -22.29 4.57 -19.77
N ALA A 144 -22.23 4.03 -18.54
CA ALA A 144 -21.31 2.95 -18.19
C ALA A 144 -21.73 1.60 -18.84
N PRO A 145 -20.79 0.74 -19.26
CA PRO A 145 -21.09 -0.55 -19.91
C PRO A 145 -22.05 -1.42 -19.08
N SER A 146 -22.90 -2.22 -19.75
CA SER A 146 -23.97 -3.00 -19.10
C SER A 146 -23.46 -4.03 -18.07
N THR A 147 -22.18 -4.43 -18.15
CA THR A 147 -21.51 -5.36 -17.22
C THR A 147 -21.40 -4.82 -15.78
N TYR A 148 -21.66 -3.52 -15.57
CA TYR A 148 -21.50 -2.84 -14.30
C TYR A 148 -22.83 -2.59 -13.54
N ARG A 149 -23.96 -3.06 -14.08
CA ARG A 149 -25.30 -2.75 -13.55
C ARG A 149 -25.65 -3.39 -12.20
N HIS A 150 -24.87 -4.36 -11.72
CA HIS A 150 -25.24 -5.20 -10.58
C HIS A 150 -24.65 -4.75 -9.23
N TYR A 151 -23.79 -3.74 -9.20
CA TYR A 151 -23.17 -3.26 -7.96
C TYR A 151 -23.50 -1.80 -7.67
N PRO A 152 -23.65 -1.42 -6.39
CA PRO A 152 -23.99 -0.05 -6.05
C PRO A 152 -22.83 0.89 -6.39
N HIS A 153 -23.18 2.03 -6.97
CA HIS A 153 -22.31 3.18 -7.08
C HIS A 153 -22.37 4.02 -5.81
N PHE A 154 -21.28 4.70 -5.46
CA PHE A 154 -21.24 5.60 -4.29
C PHE A 154 -22.28 6.74 -4.37
N HIS A 155 -22.70 7.13 -5.58
CA HIS A 155 -23.69 8.18 -5.77
C HIS A 155 -25.07 7.83 -5.19
N TYR A 156 -25.43 6.53 -5.08
CA TYR A 156 -26.74 6.11 -4.58
C TYR A 156 -26.96 6.49 -3.11
N TRP A 157 -25.91 6.42 -2.28
CA TRP A 157 -25.98 6.86 -0.88
C TRP A 157 -25.81 8.37 -0.72
N TYR A 158 -25.28 9.05 -1.74
CA TYR A 158 -25.02 10.49 -1.66
C TYR A 158 -26.22 11.33 -2.11
N TRP A 159 -26.87 10.99 -3.24
CA TRP A 159 -27.96 11.78 -3.83
C TRP A 159 -29.38 11.21 -3.61
N GLY A 160 -29.51 9.94 -3.23
CA GLY A 160 -30.79 9.23 -3.18
C GLY A 160 -31.33 8.96 -1.77
N ARG A 161 -32.49 8.28 -1.69
CA ARG A 161 -33.09 7.76 -0.43
C ARG A 161 -32.30 6.62 0.23
N GLY A 162 -31.03 6.44 -0.13
CA GLY A 162 -30.21 5.31 0.27
C GLY A 162 -30.66 4.03 -0.44
N TRP A 163 -29.77 3.41 -1.20
CA TRP A 163 -29.74 1.94 -1.13
C TRP A 163 -29.35 1.59 0.32
N GLY A 164 -29.74 0.42 0.82
CA GLY A 164 -29.26 -0.06 2.11
C GLY A 164 -27.72 -0.05 2.20
N GLY A 165 -27.15 -0.51 3.31
CA GLY A 165 -25.69 -0.62 3.40
C GLY A 165 -25.07 -1.44 2.25
N TYR A 166 -23.80 -1.21 1.95
CA TYR A 166 -23.01 -2.17 1.19
C TYR A 166 -22.37 -3.14 2.16
N TYR A 167 -22.36 -4.40 1.79
CA TYR A 167 -21.51 -5.38 2.43
C TYR A 167 -20.93 -6.25 1.33
N THR A 168 -19.64 -6.56 1.42
CA THR A 168 -18.96 -7.42 0.45
C THR A 168 -19.73 -8.74 0.33
N PRO A 169 -20.35 -9.03 -0.82
CA PRO A 169 -21.09 -10.26 -0.96
C PRO A 169 -20.18 -11.46 -0.78
N ARG A 170 -20.58 -12.44 0.04
CA ARG A 170 -19.80 -13.67 0.28
C ARG A 170 -19.48 -14.42 -1.02
N SER A 171 -20.36 -14.33 -2.01
CA SER A 171 -20.16 -14.87 -3.37
C SER A 171 -18.99 -14.22 -4.13
N ARG A 172 -18.65 -12.96 -3.84
CA ARG A 172 -17.52 -12.26 -4.47
C ARG A 172 -16.19 -12.53 -3.80
N TYR A 173 -16.18 -12.92 -2.54
CA TYR A 173 -14.94 -13.11 -1.78
C TYR A 173 -13.93 -13.99 -2.55
N GLY A 174 -14.39 -15.14 -3.07
CA GLY A 174 -13.53 -16.04 -3.86
C GLY A 174 -13.03 -15.41 -5.17
N SER A 175 -13.87 -14.61 -5.85
CA SER A 175 -13.48 -13.91 -7.08
C SER A 175 -12.44 -12.81 -6.81
N ILE A 176 -12.59 -12.04 -5.72
CA ILE A 176 -11.63 -11.00 -5.32
C ILE A 176 -10.32 -11.65 -4.91
N PHE A 177 -10.37 -12.77 -4.16
CA PHE A 177 -9.18 -13.53 -3.77
C PHE A 177 -8.39 -14.02 -4.98
N SER A 178 -9.09 -14.62 -5.96
CA SER A 178 -8.48 -15.13 -7.18
C SER A 178 -7.86 -13.98 -7.99
N HIS A 179 -8.63 -12.91 -8.24
CA HIS A 179 -8.15 -11.71 -8.93
C HIS A 179 -6.90 -11.12 -8.27
N ARG A 180 -6.90 -11.01 -6.94
CA ARG A 180 -5.75 -10.49 -6.19
C ARG A 180 -4.52 -11.39 -6.37
N ASN A 181 -4.69 -12.71 -6.32
CA ASN A 181 -3.56 -13.63 -6.49
C ASN A 181 -2.98 -13.56 -7.91
N ASP A 182 -3.85 -13.47 -8.92
CA ASP A 182 -3.43 -13.29 -10.31
C ASP A 182 -2.68 -11.97 -10.49
N TYR A 183 -3.23 -10.87 -9.93
CA TYR A 183 -2.57 -9.57 -9.92
C TYR A 183 -1.19 -9.63 -9.26
N ARG A 184 -1.08 -10.28 -8.10
CA ARG A 184 0.19 -10.47 -7.37
C ARG A 184 1.22 -11.32 -8.11
N GLY A 185 0.76 -12.19 -9.00
CA GLY A 185 1.62 -12.93 -9.94
C GLY A 185 2.14 -12.10 -11.12
N GLY A 186 1.52 -10.94 -11.39
CA GLY A 186 1.83 -10.09 -12.54
C GLY A 186 2.83 -8.96 -12.27
N SER A 187 3.30 -8.33 -13.35
CA SER A 187 4.23 -7.18 -13.30
C SER A 187 3.60 -5.93 -12.66
N GLY A 188 2.28 -5.76 -12.78
CA GLY A 188 1.53 -4.66 -12.16
C GLY A 188 1.72 -4.59 -10.65
N TYR A 189 1.83 -5.74 -9.99
CA TYR A 189 2.02 -5.80 -8.54
C TYR A 189 3.40 -5.31 -8.09
N SER A 190 4.45 -5.53 -8.88
CA SER A 190 5.77 -4.96 -8.56
C SER A 190 5.73 -3.43 -8.50
N SER A 191 5.00 -2.81 -9.42
CA SER A 191 4.76 -1.36 -9.40
C SER A 191 3.94 -0.94 -8.18
N GLN A 192 2.95 -1.73 -7.77
CA GLN A 192 2.17 -1.48 -6.56
C GLN A 192 3.03 -1.50 -5.29
N ILE A 193 3.92 -2.50 -5.14
CA ILE A 193 4.86 -2.57 -4.02
C ILE A 193 5.75 -1.33 -3.97
N ALA A 194 6.25 -0.89 -5.13
CA ALA A 194 7.06 0.34 -5.21
C ALA A 194 6.26 1.57 -4.78
N GLN A 195 5.00 1.70 -5.22
CA GLN A 195 4.11 2.80 -4.80
C GLN A 195 3.86 2.79 -3.29
N ASN A 196 3.64 1.62 -2.70
CA ASN A 196 3.42 1.46 -1.27
C ASN A 196 4.67 1.80 -0.45
N ARG A 197 5.85 1.36 -0.88
CA ARG A 197 7.13 1.77 -0.26
C ARG A 197 7.34 3.29 -0.35
N ASN A 198 7.05 3.89 -1.50
CA ASN A 198 7.17 5.33 -1.67
C ASN A 198 6.19 6.09 -0.77
N PHE A 199 4.97 5.56 -0.58
CA PHE A 199 4.02 6.08 0.39
C PHE A 199 4.58 6.02 1.81
N GLU A 200 5.10 4.87 2.26
CA GLU A 200 5.72 4.73 3.58
C GLU A 200 6.81 5.77 3.82
N ASN A 201 7.70 5.97 2.84
CA ASN A 201 8.75 6.99 2.91
C ASN A 201 8.17 8.41 3.04
N ARG A 202 7.14 8.75 2.24
CA ARG A 202 6.47 10.05 2.35
C ARG A 202 5.78 10.24 3.69
N MET A 203 5.11 9.20 4.20
CA MET A 203 4.42 9.25 5.49
C MET A 203 5.41 9.42 6.64
N TYR A 204 6.55 8.74 6.58
CA TYR A 204 7.65 8.93 7.52
C TYR A 204 8.15 10.38 7.51
N SER A 205 8.35 10.97 6.34
CA SER A 205 8.76 12.38 6.23
C SER A 205 7.69 13.36 6.71
N LYS A 206 6.41 13.11 6.38
CA LYS A 206 5.29 14.03 6.65
C LYS A 206 4.83 13.99 8.11
N TYR A 207 4.69 12.79 8.67
CA TYR A 207 4.11 12.59 10.01
C TYR A 207 5.18 12.26 11.07
N GLY A 208 6.43 12.00 10.67
CA GLY A 208 7.57 11.89 11.58
C GLY A 208 7.33 10.91 12.73
N THR A 209 7.35 11.44 13.96
CA THR A 209 7.11 10.68 15.19
C THR A 209 5.73 10.03 15.22
N GLY A 210 4.68 10.68 14.69
CA GLY A 210 3.33 10.10 14.64
C GLY A 210 3.26 8.82 13.81
N PHE A 211 3.94 8.81 12.65
CA PHE A 211 4.08 7.60 11.84
C PHE A 211 4.89 6.53 12.56
N ARG A 212 6.05 6.88 13.15
CA ARG A 212 6.90 5.93 13.85
C ARG A 212 6.22 5.32 15.08
N SER A 213 5.47 6.09 15.85
CA SER A 213 4.75 5.59 17.02
C SER A 213 3.60 4.67 16.62
N ALA A 214 2.90 4.99 15.52
CA ALA A 214 1.85 4.12 15.02
C ALA A 214 2.42 2.81 14.49
N VAL A 215 3.45 2.87 13.64
CA VAL A 215 4.07 1.70 12.99
C VAL A 215 4.96 0.87 13.91
N GLY A 216 5.66 1.51 14.82
CA GLY A 216 6.48 0.86 15.86
C GLY A 216 5.68 0.42 17.08
N GLY A 217 4.40 0.79 17.14
CA GLY A 217 3.47 0.32 18.15
C GLY A 217 3.19 -1.17 17.99
N VAL A 218 2.97 -1.84 19.11
CA VAL A 218 2.41 -3.19 19.11
C VAL A 218 1.03 -3.08 18.47
N GLY A 219 0.81 -3.73 17.31
CA GLY A 219 -0.47 -3.70 16.59
C GLY A 219 -1.68 -4.02 17.50
N SER A 220 -2.89 -3.79 16.99
CA SER A 220 -4.11 -4.01 17.81
C SER A 220 -4.12 -5.39 18.46
N PRO A 221 -4.84 -5.59 19.58
CA PRO A 221 -4.94 -6.90 20.22
C PRO A 221 -5.32 -8.03 19.26
N VAL A 222 -6.25 -7.78 18.32
CA VAL A 222 -6.68 -8.76 17.32
C VAL A 222 -5.59 -9.07 16.30
N ARG A 223 -4.83 -8.06 15.87
CA ARG A 223 -3.67 -8.23 14.97
C ARG A 223 -2.58 -9.06 15.63
N ARG A 224 -2.28 -8.79 16.90
CA ARG A 224 -1.30 -9.58 17.67
C ARG A 224 -1.72 -11.03 17.78
N ASP A 225 -2.99 -11.26 18.11
CA ASP A 225 -3.55 -12.60 18.22
C ASP A 225 -3.46 -13.34 16.89
N TYR A 226 -3.82 -12.68 15.79
CA TYR A 226 -3.64 -13.20 14.44
C TYR A 226 -2.18 -13.60 14.15
N ILE A 227 -1.23 -12.69 14.39
CA ILE A 227 0.20 -12.94 14.14
C ILE A 227 0.69 -14.13 14.97
N ASN A 228 0.36 -14.17 16.26
CA ASN A 228 0.77 -15.24 17.16
C ASN A 228 0.14 -16.58 16.77
N THR A 229 -1.15 -16.59 16.46
CA THR A 229 -1.89 -17.79 16.03
C THR A 229 -1.31 -18.33 14.73
N LYS A 230 -1.04 -17.47 13.74
CA LYS A 230 -0.42 -17.90 12.47
C LYS A 230 1.01 -18.41 12.66
N LYS A 231 1.85 -17.74 13.45
CA LYS A 231 3.22 -18.20 13.75
C LYS A 231 3.25 -19.60 14.36
N ASN A 232 2.28 -19.89 15.21
CA ASN A 232 2.19 -21.15 15.95
C ASN A 232 1.37 -22.23 15.21
N ALA A 233 0.78 -21.91 14.05
CA ALA A 233 -0.02 -22.86 13.30
C ALA A 233 0.85 -24.00 12.73
N PRO A 234 0.38 -25.26 12.78
CA PRO A 234 1.06 -26.37 12.11
C PRO A 234 1.28 -26.10 10.62
N GLY A 235 2.48 -26.39 10.11
CA GLY A 235 2.83 -26.16 8.70
C GLY A 235 3.03 -24.70 8.30
N PHE A 236 2.97 -23.74 9.23
CA PHE A 236 3.23 -22.32 8.94
C PHE A 236 4.61 -22.10 8.29
N LYS A 237 5.65 -22.79 8.78
CA LYS A 237 6.99 -22.68 8.19
C LYS A 237 7.05 -23.20 6.76
N ASP A 238 6.27 -24.21 6.42
CA ASP A 238 6.20 -24.78 5.07
C ASP A 238 5.37 -23.88 4.13
N SER A 239 4.32 -23.24 4.66
CA SER A 239 3.55 -22.23 3.92
C SER A 239 4.38 -20.98 3.62
N LEU A 240 5.28 -20.55 4.52
CA LEU A 240 6.20 -19.45 4.25
C LEU A 240 7.17 -19.77 3.11
N LYS A 241 7.70 -21.00 3.07
CA LYS A 241 8.64 -21.44 2.02
C LYS A 241 7.96 -21.57 0.65
N SER A 242 6.76 -22.15 0.61
CA SER A 242 6.00 -22.32 -0.63
C SER A 242 5.50 -20.99 -1.20
N ASN A 243 5.08 -20.05 -0.34
CA ASN A 243 4.59 -18.72 -0.75
C ASN A 243 5.70 -17.66 -0.92
N GLN A 244 6.98 -18.05 -0.85
CA GLN A 244 8.11 -17.14 -0.97
C GLN A 244 8.24 -16.50 -2.37
N LYS A 245 7.51 -16.99 -3.39
CA LYS A 245 7.51 -16.39 -4.74
C LYS A 245 6.40 -15.36 -4.94
N SER A 246 5.24 -15.56 -4.32
CA SER A 246 4.01 -14.78 -4.54
C SER A 246 3.64 -13.81 -3.42
N SER A 247 4.20 -13.97 -2.21
CA SER A 247 3.88 -13.12 -1.07
C SER A 247 4.52 -11.73 -1.15
N ALA A 248 3.75 -10.72 -0.72
CA ALA A 248 4.14 -9.31 -0.68
C ALA A 248 5.47 -9.09 0.05
N TRP A 249 5.58 -9.66 1.25
CA TRP A 249 6.74 -9.51 2.12
C TRP A 249 8.01 -10.10 1.49
N SER A 250 7.90 -11.22 0.77
CA SER A 250 9.05 -11.84 0.10
C SER A 250 9.49 -11.02 -1.12
N GLN A 251 8.54 -10.50 -1.89
CA GLN A 251 8.85 -9.60 -3.01
C GLN A 251 9.47 -8.27 -2.53
N ARG A 252 9.08 -7.78 -1.35
CA ARG A 252 9.77 -6.66 -0.66
C ARG A 252 11.21 -7.01 -0.27
N ALA A 253 11.45 -8.19 0.28
CA ALA A 253 12.79 -8.64 0.65
C ALA A 253 13.72 -8.84 -0.55
N LYS A 254 13.18 -9.14 -1.74
CA LYS A 254 13.96 -9.21 -2.99
C LYS A 254 14.28 -7.82 -3.56
N SER A 255 13.32 -6.91 -3.53
CA SER A 255 13.51 -5.55 -4.05
C SER A 255 14.44 -4.68 -3.20
N SER A 256 14.67 -5.02 -1.92
CA SER A 256 15.72 -4.37 -1.10
C SER A 256 17.14 -4.84 -1.45
N LYS A 257 17.30 -6.04 -2.04
CA LYS A 257 18.60 -6.55 -2.52
C LYS A 257 19.00 -5.98 -3.88
N ASN A 258 18.03 -5.59 -4.72
CA ASN A 258 18.29 -4.96 -6.02
C ASN A 258 18.52 -3.45 -5.96
N SER A 259 18.40 -2.80 -4.79
CA SER A 259 18.73 -1.38 -4.61
C SER A 259 20.19 -1.16 -4.18
N SER A 260 21.13 -2.01 -4.60
CA SER A 260 22.55 -1.65 -4.59
C SER A 260 22.74 -0.57 -5.65
N PHE A 261 22.62 0.69 -5.23
CA PHE A 261 23.11 1.81 -5.99
C PHE A 261 24.56 1.50 -6.37
N ARG A 262 24.84 1.37 -7.68
CA ARG A 262 26.16 1.67 -8.21
C ARG A 262 26.48 3.07 -7.72
N SER A 263 27.34 3.18 -6.70
CA SER A 263 27.85 4.45 -6.26
C SER A 263 28.61 5.07 -7.43
N VAL A 264 27.99 6.01 -8.12
CA VAL A 264 28.74 6.92 -8.98
C VAL A 264 29.46 7.84 -8.01
N LYS A 265 30.72 7.49 -7.72
CA LYS A 265 31.68 8.32 -6.99
C LYS A 265 31.73 9.67 -7.70
N SER A 266 31.17 10.71 -7.09
CA SER A 266 31.34 12.08 -7.54
C SER A 266 31.88 12.93 -6.38
N SER A 267 33.19 13.17 -6.44
CA SER A 267 33.92 14.33 -5.90
C SER A 267 35.37 14.18 -6.36
N ARG A 268 35.84 14.89 -7.40
CA ARG A 268 36.22 16.31 -7.47
C ARG A 268 37.39 16.64 -6.52
N GLY A 269 38.60 16.66 -7.08
CA GLY A 269 39.83 17.23 -6.51
C GLY A 269 40.81 17.53 -7.65
N SER A 270 41.15 18.81 -7.82
CA SER A 270 42.13 19.40 -8.76
C SER A 270 43.55 18.84 -8.52
N THR A 271 44.56 18.86 -9.41
CA THR A 271 45.12 19.98 -10.20
C THR A 271 46.28 19.43 -11.08
N TYR A 272 46.54 20.05 -12.26
CA TYR A 272 47.78 19.98 -13.10
C TYR A 272 48.12 18.61 -13.74
N SER A 273 48.40 18.41 -15.04
CA SER A 273 49.23 19.20 -15.98
C SER A 273 49.10 18.66 -17.43
N LYS A 274 49.48 19.52 -18.40
CA LYS A 274 50.08 19.24 -19.73
C LYS A 274 49.17 18.78 -20.89
N SER A 275 48.85 19.79 -21.72
CA SER A 275 48.98 19.82 -23.18
C SER A 275 49.27 18.52 -23.94
N SER A 276 48.41 18.21 -24.92
CA SER A 276 48.86 18.04 -26.31
C SER A 276 47.73 18.33 -27.30
N ARG A 277 48.12 19.02 -28.37
CA ARG A 277 47.33 19.35 -29.55
C ARG A 277 47.09 18.10 -30.40
N SER A 278 45.91 17.99 -30.99
CA SER A 278 45.57 17.48 -32.33
C SER A 278 44.08 17.16 -32.31
N GLY A 279 43.25 17.36 -33.33
CA GLY A 279 43.38 17.89 -34.67
C GLY A 279 41.99 17.76 -35.29
N SER A 280 41.54 18.83 -35.94
CA SER A 280 40.59 18.92 -37.07
C SER A 280 39.69 17.73 -37.45
N SER A 281 38.43 18.12 -37.76
CA SER A 281 37.41 17.56 -38.68
C SER A 281 36.19 17.03 -37.93
N GLY A 282 34.97 17.55 -38.12
CA GLY A 282 34.32 17.90 -39.38
C GLY A 282 33.35 16.76 -39.73
N PHE A 283 32.10 17.13 -40.07
CA PHE A 283 31.01 16.31 -40.64
C PHE A 283 29.76 16.08 -39.77
N ARG A 284 28.78 16.96 -40.05
CA ARG A 284 27.42 16.69 -40.56
C ARG A 284 26.64 15.51 -39.96
N GLY A 285 25.53 15.86 -39.31
CA GLY A 285 24.48 14.90 -38.95
C GLY A 285 23.68 14.40 -40.15
N HIS A 286 22.94 13.31 -39.94
CA HIS A 286 21.78 12.92 -40.73
C HIS A 286 20.71 12.33 -39.81
N ARG A 287 19.47 12.78 -40.07
CA ARG A 287 18.21 12.12 -39.68
C ARG A 287 18.10 10.80 -40.44
N GLY A 288 17.54 9.78 -39.81
CA GLY A 288 17.14 8.54 -40.48
C GLY A 288 15.96 7.91 -39.77
N SER A 289 14.78 8.04 -40.36
CA SER A 289 13.55 7.33 -40.03
C SER A 289 13.41 6.06 -40.88
N SER A 290 12.95 4.97 -40.28
CA SER A 290 12.18 3.85 -40.88
C SER A 290 11.98 2.83 -39.75
N GLY A 291 10.80 2.29 -39.44
CA GLY A 291 9.60 2.13 -40.27
C GLY A 291 9.72 0.85 -41.08
N PHE A 292 9.42 -0.30 -40.49
CA PHE A 292 9.03 -1.53 -41.20
C PHE A 292 8.09 -2.33 -40.31
N GLY A 293 6.86 -2.50 -40.80
CA GLY A 293 5.96 -3.56 -40.39
C GLY A 293 6.06 -4.72 -41.36
N VAL A 294 5.77 -5.91 -40.84
CA VAL A 294 4.92 -6.93 -41.44
C VAL A 294 4.05 -7.47 -40.31
#